data_AF-A0A2E9QT99-F1
#
_entry.id   AF-A0A2E9QT99-F1
#
_cell.length_a   1.000
_cell.length_b   1.000
_cell.length_c   1.000
_cell.angle_alpha   90.00
_cell.angle_beta   90.00
_cell.angle_gamma   90.00
#
_symmetry.space_group_name_H-M   'P 1'
#
loop_
_entity.id
_entity.type
_entity.pdbx_description
1 polymer ?
#
loop_
_entity_poly.entity_id
_entity_poly.type
_entity_poly.pdbx_seq_one_letter_code
_entity_poly.pdbx_strand_id
1 'polypeptide(L)'
;MSTALSQYERTALQEINDWKSPEEQTWFGAIANAVSYPFDLAGDAVMSIPGAQTAVEKTVGGLISLLNDAAQWSIPANSAVEYYKGKKRSVNNRKDIFKLDLEEIDEAISYTGAKYRALAAAEGAGAGAVGVIGIPVDIVALVAMNLRAIGEYGTYCGFDMSKEHERLFAMRILGVSSSPTDAAKQVALAQLTKIGKEVAKKQTWKQLERHGFVRLIQEIAKSLGIRLTKAKLAQILPGVGAVIGGGFNAYYTGKTCTTAYYMYRERFLLEK
;
A
#
# COMPACT_ATOMS: atom_id res chain seq x y z
N MET A 1 22.72 -5.64 -23.17
CA MET A 1 23.49 -4.40 -23.00
C MET A 1 22.80 -3.63 -21.89
N SER A 2 23.43 -3.47 -20.72
CA SER A 2 22.90 -2.63 -19.64
C SER A 2 22.91 -1.20 -20.14
N THR A 3 21.74 -0.62 -20.40
CA THR A 3 21.63 0.80 -20.75
C THR A 3 22.11 1.61 -19.55
N ALA A 4 23.04 2.54 -19.73
CA ALA A 4 23.44 3.42 -18.64
C ALA A 4 22.21 4.21 -18.17
N LEU A 5 21.97 4.25 -16.85
CA LEU A 5 20.85 5.00 -16.28
C LEU A 5 20.90 6.47 -16.71
N SER A 6 19.74 7.07 -16.96
CA SER A 6 19.64 8.50 -17.23
C SER A 6 19.94 9.33 -15.96
N GLN A 7 20.09 10.65 -16.12
CA GLN A 7 20.25 11.52 -14.96
C GLN A 7 19.03 11.50 -14.05
N TYR A 8 17.83 11.44 -14.64
CA TYR A 8 16.56 11.34 -13.92
C TYR A 8 16.51 10.05 -13.10
N GLU A 9 16.85 8.91 -13.71
CA GLU A 9 16.84 7.60 -13.06
C GLU A 9 17.83 7.51 -11.89
N ARG A 10 19.00 8.14 -12.01
CA ARG A 10 19.96 8.23 -10.90
C ARG A 10 19.40 9.03 -9.71
N THR A 11 18.79 10.17 -9.98
CA THR A 11 18.13 10.99 -8.95
C THR A 11 16.99 10.21 -8.29
N ALA A 12 16.16 9.55 -9.09
CA ALA A 12 15.07 8.72 -8.58
C ALA A 12 15.54 7.58 -7.68
N LEU A 13 16.65 6.91 -8.02
CA LEU A 13 17.25 5.90 -7.15
C LEU A 13 17.70 6.48 -5.81
N GLN A 14 18.28 7.68 -5.81
CA GLN A 14 18.67 8.36 -4.59
C GLN A 14 17.43 8.68 -3.74
N GLU A 15 16.39 9.26 -4.32
CA GLU A 15 15.12 9.53 -3.63
C GLU A 15 14.50 8.27 -3.02
N ILE A 16 14.53 7.14 -3.73
CA ILE A 16 14.05 5.85 -3.25
C ILE A 16 14.87 5.40 -2.03
N ASN A 17 16.20 5.51 -2.11
CA ASN A 17 17.09 5.10 -1.02
C ASN A 17 16.89 5.98 0.23
N ASP A 18 16.77 7.30 0.04
CA ASP A 18 16.51 8.26 1.11
C ASP A 18 15.14 8.03 1.76
N TRP A 19 14.11 7.71 0.96
CA TRP A 19 12.79 7.40 1.50
C TRP A 19 12.75 6.08 2.29
N LYS A 20 13.56 5.09 1.88
CA LYS A 20 13.69 3.80 2.58
C LYS A 20 14.51 3.94 3.85
N SER A 21 15.59 4.71 3.80
CA SER A 21 16.49 4.94 4.92
C SER A 21 16.52 6.43 5.20
N PRO A 22 15.43 7.01 5.76
CA PRO A 22 15.50 8.40 6.19
C PRO A 22 16.66 8.44 7.19
N GLU A 23 17.73 9.15 6.85
CA GLU A 23 18.85 9.40 7.76
C GLU A 23 18.26 9.74 9.12
N GLU A 24 18.88 9.24 10.19
CA GLU A 24 18.54 9.53 11.57
C GLU A 24 18.53 11.04 11.81
N GLN A 25 17.45 11.70 11.42
CA GLN A 25 17.25 13.11 11.60
C GLN A 25 17.07 13.32 13.09
N THR A 26 18.15 13.80 13.70
CA THR A 26 18.48 13.84 15.13
C THR A 26 17.49 14.70 15.95
N TRP A 27 16.49 15.31 15.31
CA TRP A 27 15.42 16.05 15.97
C TRP A 27 14.24 15.17 16.42
N PHE A 28 14.12 13.93 15.92
CA PHE A 28 13.10 12.97 16.35
C PHE A 28 13.27 12.49 17.78
N GLY A 29 14.44 12.61 18.41
CA GLY A 29 14.60 12.34 19.84
C GLY A 29 13.71 13.24 20.72
N ALA A 30 13.38 14.44 20.25
CA ALA A 30 12.49 15.37 20.94
C ALA A 30 10.99 15.14 20.63
N ILE A 31 10.65 14.62 19.45
CA ILE A 31 9.26 14.28 19.06
C ILE A 31 8.85 12.85 19.47
N ALA A 32 9.80 11.93 19.58
CA ALA A 32 9.56 10.55 20.04
C ALA A 32 8.94 10.50 21.45
N ASN A 33 9.20 11.52 22.29
CA ASN A 33 8.57 11.67 23.60
C ASN A 33 7.22 12.43 23.56
N ALA A 34 6.89 13.12 22.47
CA ALA A 34 5.64 13.87 22.31
C ALA A 34 4.54 13.08 21.58
N VAL A 35 4.90 11.99 20.88
CA VAL A 35 3.98 11.05 20.22
C VAL A 35 4.11 9.66 20.86
N SER A 36 4.31 9.61 22.17
CA SER A 36 4.16 8.42 23.00
C SER A 36 2.92 8.57 23.90
N TYR A 37 1.78 8.94 23.32
CA TYR A 37 0.54 8.44 23.90
C TYR A 37 0.65 6.91 23.75
N PRO A 38 0.64 6.13 24.84
CA PRO A 38 1.04 4.73 24.72
C PRO A 38 0.04 4.06 23.80
N PHE A 39 0.49 3.54 22.65
CA PHE A 39 -0.36 2.80 21.73
C PHE A 39 -1.01 1.60 22.43
N ASP A 40 -0.41 1.10 23.51
CA ASP A 40 -0.98 0.09 24.39
C ASP A 40 -2.15 0.64 25.24
N LEU A 41 -2.03 1.87 25.75
CA LEU A 41 -3.10 2.57 26.47
C LEU A 41 -4.29 2.92 25.55
N ALA A 42 -3.99 3.33 24.31
CA ALA A 42 -5.00 3.49 23.26
C ALA A 42 -5.58 2.14 22.83
N GLY A 43 -4.78 1.07 22.85
CA GLY A 43 -5.18 -0.29 22.48
C GLY A 43 -6.26 -0.83 23.41
N ASP A 44 -6.06 -0.74 24.72
CA ASP A 44 -7.04 -1.20 25.72
C ASP A 44 -8.28 -0.32 25.74
N ALA A 45 -8.11 1.01 25.63
CA ALA A 45 -9.22 1.95 25.54
C ALA A 45 -10.09 1.69 24.31
N VAL A 46 -9.48 1.44 23.15
CA VAL A 46 -10.19 1.10 21.91
C VAL A 46 -10.94 -0.22 22.01
N MET A 47 -10.35 -1.23 22.65
CA MET A 47 -11.00 -2.54 22.79
C MET A 47 -12.15 -2.53 23.81
N SER A 48 -12.20 -1.54 24.70
CA SER A 48 -13.34 -1.33 25.61
C SER A 48 -14.59 -0.76 24.92
N ILE A 49 -14.48 -0.26 23.68
CA ILE A 49 -15.61 0.29 22.94
C ILE A 49 -16.62 -0.84 22.62
N PRO A 50 -17.92 -0.69 22.95
CA PRO A 50 -18.93 -1.67 22.62
C PRO A 50 -18.94 -2.02 21.11
N GLY A 51 -18.79 -3.30 20.80
CA GLY A 51 -18.73 -3.80 19.42
C GLY A 51 -17.35 -3.74 18.77
N ALA A 52 -16.30 -3.30 19.45
CA ALA A 52 -14.93 -3.27 18.92
C ALA A 52 -14.45 -4.64 18.46
N GLN A 53 -14.64 -5.69 19.27
CA GLN A 53 -14.26 -7.05 18.90
C GLN A 53 -15.04 -7.54 17.67
N THR A 54 -16.35 -7.34 17.64
CA THR A 54 -17.18 -7.68 16.46
C THR A 54 -16.73 -6.93 15.22
N ALA A 55 -16.33 -5.65 15.36
CA ALA A 55 -15.80 -4.86 14.25
C ALA A 55 -14.49 -5.45 13.73
N VAL A 56 -13.57 -5.87 14.61
CA VAL A 56 -12.32 -6.54 14.21
C VAL A 56 -12.62 -7.83 13.46
N GLU A 57 -13.46 -8.70 14.02
CA GLU A 57 -13.82 -10.00 13.43
C GLU A 57 -14.44 -9.84 12.04
N LYS A 58 -15.42 -8.94 11.91
CA LYS A 58 -16.08 -8.65 10.62
C LYS A 58 -15.11 -8.02 9.61
N THR A 59 -14.23 -7.14 10.07
CA THR A 59 -13.20 -6.54 9.20
C THR A 59 -12.26 -7.61 8.68
N VAL A 60 -11.72 -8.46 9.55
CA VAL A 60 -10.81 -9.54 9.15
C VAL A 60 -11.49 -10.50 8.17
N GLY A 61 -12.73 -10.93 8.44
CA GLY A 61 -13.49 -11.79 7.53
C GLY A 61 -13.72 -11.14 6.15
N GLY A 62 -14.12 -9.87 6.14
CA GLY A 62 -14.30 -9.10 4.91
C GLY A 62 -13.00 -8.94 4.11
N LEU A 63 -11.88 -8.67 4.78
CA LEU A 63 -10.58 -8.59 4.14
C LEU A 63 -10.09 -9.94 3.60
N ILE A 64 -10.34 -11.05 4.30
CA ILE A 64 -10.04 -12.40 3.77
C ILE A 64 -10.81 -12.62 2.46
N SER A 65 -12.10 -12.27 2.42
CA SER A 65 -12.90 -12.40 1.20
C SER A 65 -12.36 -11.51 0.07
N LEU A 66 -12.08 -10.24 0.38
CA LEU A 66 -11.56 -9.27 -0.59
C LEU A 66 -10.21 -9.69 -1.17
N LEU A 67 -9.28 -10.13 -0.32
CA LEU A 67 -7.92 -10.49 -0.75
C LEU A 67 -7.87 -11.80 -1.52
N ASN A 68 -8.82 -12.71 -1.29
CA ASN A 68 -8.98 -13.93 -2.09
C ASN A 68 -9.67 -13.68 -3.44
N ASP A 69 -10.43 -12.59 -3.59
CA ASP A 69 -11.12 -12.28 -4.84
C ASP A 69 -10.15 -11.72 -5.89
N ALA A 70 -9.64 -12.62 -6.73
CA ALA A 70 -8.78 -12.36 -7.88
C ALA A 70 -9.33 -11.29 -8.85
N ALA A 71 -10.65 -11.11 -8.94
CA ALA A 71 -11.26 -10.17 -9.88
C ALA A 71 -11.03 -8.71 -9.46
N GLN A 72 -10.89 -8.43 -8.16
CA GLN A 72 -10.69 -7.07 -7.65
C GLN A 72 -9.32 -6.47 -7.99
N TRP A 73 -8.35 -7.32 -8.35
CA TRP A 73 -6.97 -6.94 -8.63
C TRP A 73 -6.73 -6.50 -10.07
N SER A 74 -7.71 -6.69 -10.95
CA SER A 74 -7.51 -6.58 -12.39
C SER A 74 -7.77 -5.17 -12.88
N ILE A 75 -6.70 -4.42 -13.08
CA ILE A 75 -6.71 -3.32 -14.05
C ILE A 75 -6.55 -3.94 -15.45
N PRO A 76 -7.31 -3.49 -16.47
CA PRO A 76 -7.18 -4.01 -17.82
C PRO A 76 -5.71 -4.01 -18.24
N ALA A 77 -5.17 -5.18 -18.56
CA ALA A 77 -3.73 -5.37 -18.70
C ALA A 77 -3.11 -4.62 -19.89
N ASN A 78 -3.96 -4.02 -20.74
CA ASN A 78 -3.59 -3.23 -21.90
C ASN A 78 -3.66 -1.72 -21.65
N SER A 79 -4.20 -1.24 -20.52
CA SER A 79 -4.38 0.20 -20.26
C SER A 79 -3.06 0.99 -20.34
N ALA A 80 -1.98 0.45 -19.76
CA ALA A 80 -0.65 1.04 -19.86
C ALA A 80 -0.11 1.02 -21.29
N VAL A 81 -0.27 -0.11 -22.01
CA VAL A 81 0.18 -0.22 -23.41
C VAL A 81 -0.55 0.78 -24.31
N GLU A 82 -1.87 0.91 -24.15
CA GLU A 82 -2.71 1.87 -24.87
C GLU A 82 -2.32 3.32 -24.54
N TYR A 83 -2.06 3.62 -23.27
CA TYR A 83 -1.57 4.93 -22.84
C TYR A 83 -0.25 5.31 -23.54
N TYR A 84 0.76 4.43 -23.50
CA TYR A 84 2.06 4.71 -24.11
C TYR A 84 2.01 4.73 -25.64
N LYS A 85 1.18 3.89 -26.27
CA LYS A 85 0.89 3.98 -27.72
C LYS A 85 0.26 5.32 -28.09
N GLY A 86 -0.70 5.81 -27.29
CA GLY A 86 -1.31 7.12 -27.46
C GLY A 86 -0.30 8.28 -27.39
N LYS A 87 0.76 8.10 -26.59
CA LYS A 87 1.93 9.00 -26.51
C LYS A 87 2.97 8.80 -27.62
N LYS A 88 2.63 8.04 -28.68
CA LYS A 88 3.51 7.73 -29.83
C LYS A 88 4.78 6.95 -29.46
N ARG A 89 4.78 6.22 -28.34
CA ARG A 89 5.89 5.32 -27.98
C ARG A 89 5.72 3.96 -28.64
N SER A 90 6.85 3.33 -29.00
CA SER A 90 6.88 1.99 -29.61
C SER A 90 6.71 0.89 -28.57
N VAL A 91 5.55 0.87 -27.91
CA VAL A 91 5.18 -0.13 -26.88
C VAL A 91 4.15 -1.07 -27.47
N ASN A 92 4.50 -2.33 -27.71
CA ASN A 92 3.58 -3.34 -28.25
C ASN A 92 3.07 -4.30 -27.17
N ASN A 93 3.84 -4.49 -26.12
CA ASN A 93 3.50 -5.33 -24.98
C ASN A 93 4.09 -4.73 -23.69
N ARG A 94 3.71 -5.28 -22.53
CA ARG A 94 4.17 -4.80 -21.21
C ARG A 94 5.69 -4.78 -21.06
N LYS A 95 6.43 -5.69 -21.70
CA LYS A 95 7.89 -5.72 -21.61
C LYS A 95 8.56 -4.55 -22.32
N ASP A 96 7.90 -3.95 -23.31
CA ASP A 96 8.43 -2.77 -23.98
C ASP A 96 8.39 -1.53 -23.08
N ILE A 97 7.55 -1.52 -22.03
CA ILE A 97 7.47 -0.42 -21.05
C ILE A 97 8.81 -0.25 -20.32
N PHE A 98 9.52 -1.35 -20.00
CA PHE A 98 10.85 -1.30 -19.36
C PHE A 98 11.95 -0.67 -20.24
N LYS A 99 11.68 -0.44 -21.54
CA LYS A 99 12.61 0.27 -22.42
C LYS A 99 12.46 1.79 -22.34
N LEU A 100 11.37 2.29 -21.76
CA LEU A 100 11.12 3.72 -21.59
C LEU A 100 12.03 4.30 -20.50
N ASP A 101 12.24 5.61 -20.50
CA ASP A 101 12.85 6.28 -19.35
C ASP A 101 11.86 6.35 -18.17
N LEU A 102 12.36 6.27 -16.93
CA LEU A 102 11.53 6.39 -15.75
C LEU A 102 10.73 7.71 -15.73
N GLU A 103 11.24 8.79 -16.30
CA GLU A 103 10.53 10.07 -16.39
C GLU A 103 9.17 9.91 -17.11
N GLU A 104 9.11 9.05 -18.13
CA GLU A 104 7.86 8.75 -18.85
C GLU A 104 6.90 7.89 -18.02
N ILE A 105 7.44 7.05 -17.14
CA ILE A 105 6.65 6.27 -16.20
C ILE A 105 6.07 7.19 -15.13
N ASP A 106 6.89 8.08 -14.59
CA ASP A 106 6.50 9.06 -13.57
C ASP A 106 5.45 10.05 -14.10
N GLU A 107 5.53 10.47 -15.37
CA GLU A 107 4.46 11.24 -16.03
C GLU A 107 3.13 10.50 -15.98
N ALA A 108 3.13 9.19 -16.30
CA ALA A 108 1.92 8.39 -16.38
C ALA A 108 1.22 8.16 -15.03
N ILE A 109 1.98 8.14 -13.93
CA ILE A 109 1.48 7.87 -12.57
C ILE A 109 1.40 9.13 -11.69
N SER A 110 1.79 10.30 -12.21
CA SER A 110 1.87 11.57 -11.48
C SER A 110 0.55 11.96 -10.78
N TYR A 111 -0.58 11.75 -11.45
CA TYR A 111 -1.90 12.10 -10.92
C TYR A 111 -2.52 11.01 -10.02
N THR A 112 -2.02 9.77 -10.08
CA THR A 112 -2.61 8.62 -9.38
C THR A 112 -2.73 8.87 -7.88
N GLY A 113 -1.70 9.45 -7.25
CA GLY A 113 -1.71 9.73 -5.81
C GLY A 113 -2.76 10.78 -5.42
N ALA A 114 -2.90 11.87 -6.18
CA ALA A 114 -3.89 12.91 -5.94
C ALA A 114 -5.32 12.37 -6.11
N LYS A 115 -5.54 11.61 -7.19
CA LYS A 115 -6.82 10.96 -7.51
C LYS A 115 -7.34 10.12 -6.36
N TYR A 116 -6.53 9.17 -5.88
CA TYR A 116 -6.97 8.23 -4.85
C TYR A 116 -7.08 8.88 -3.46
N ARG A 117 -6.24 9.88 -3.14
CA ARG A 117 -6.40 10.66 -1.89
C ARG A 117 -7.72 11.43 -1.89
N ALA A 118 -8.11 12.03 -3.02
CA ALA A 118 -9.38 12.75 -3.14
C ALA A 118 -10.58 11.80 -3.01
N LEU A 119 -10.55 10.64 -3.67
CA LEU A 119 -11.57 9.61 -3.52
C LEU A 119 -11.69 9.15 -2.06
N ALA A 120 -10.56 8.89 -1.40
CA ALA A 120 -10.52 8.47 -0.01
C ALA A 120 -11.04 9.53 0.97
N ALA A 121 -10.78 10.81 0.70
CA ALA A 121 -11.32 11.92 1.48
C ALA A 121 -12.85 11.99 1.33
N ALA A 122 -13.36 11.81 0.11
CA ALA A 122 -14.80 11.79 -0.17
C ALA A 122 -15.49 10.60 0.50
N GLU A 123 -14.91 9.39 0.43
CA GLU A 123 -15.43 8.19 1.13
C GLU A 123 -15.42 8.39 2.66
N GLY A 124 -14.36 8.97 3.21
CA GLY A 124 -14.19 9.20 4.64
C GLY A 124 -15.22 10.17 5.24
N ALA A 125 -15.72 11.12 4.45
CA ALA A 125 -16.74 12.07 4.88
C ALA A 125 -18.12 11.43 5.10
N GLY A 126 -18.45 10.36 4.36
CA GLY A 126 -19.75 9.67 4.46
C GLY A 126 -19.78 8.55 5.52
N ALA A 127 -18.65 7.90 5.79
CA ALA A 127 -18.60 6.70 6.64
C ALA A 127 -18.63 6.99 8.16
N GLY A 128 -18.23 8.19 8.59
CA GLY A 128 -18.14 8.55 10.01
C GLY A 128 -19.48 8.55 10.77
N ALA A 129 -20.61 8.62 10.05
CA ALA A 129 -21.94 8.74 10.64
C ALA A 129 -22.51 7.42 11.22
N VAL A 130 -21.99 6.26 10.80
CA VAL A 130 -22.53 4.93 11.20
C VAL A 130 -21.87 4.39 12.48
N GLY A 131 -20.78 5.02 12.93
CA GLY A 131 -20.04 4.60 14.13
C GLY A 131 -19.41 3.20 13.99
N VAL A 132 -19.24 2.50 15.12
CA VAL A 132 -18.54 1.20 15.21
C VAL A 132 -19.09 0.15 14.23
N ILE A 133 -20.39 0.17 13.96
CA ILE A 133 -21.07 -0.79 13.08
C ILE A 133 -20.62 -0.63 11.61
N GLY A 134 -20.27 0.60 11.20
CA GLY A 134 -19.83 0.91 9.84
C GLY A 134 -18.36 0.62 9.56
N ILE A 135 -17.53 0.49 10.62
CA ILE A 135 -16.07 0.33 10.50
C ILE A 135 -15.68 -0.84 9.57
N PRO A 136 -16.29 -2.04 9.65
CA PRO A 136 -15.89 -3.14 8.79
C PRO A 136 -16.11 -2.84 7.30
N VAL A 137 -17.24 -2.23 6.95
CA VAL A 137 -17.58 -1.91 5.55
C VAL A 137 -16.64 -0.84 5.01
N ASP A 138 -16.40 0.21 5.80
CA ASP A 138 -15.47 1.29 5.46
C ASP A 138 -14.04 0.79 5.26
N ILE A 139 -13.53 -0.09 6.15
CA ILE A 139 -12.18 -0.64 5.98
C ILE A 139 -12.08 -1.53 4.74
N VAL A 140 -13.08 -2.38 4.48
CA VAL A 140 -13.07 -3.23 3.27
C VAL A 140 -13.08 -2.38 2.01
N ALA A 141 -13.91 -1.34 1.96
CA ALA A 141 -13.94 -0.38 0.84
C ALA A 141 -12.60 0.36 0.69
N LEU A 142 -12.05 0.88 1.80
CA LEU A 142 -10.76 1.56 1.83
C LEU A 142 -9.63 0.67 1.31
N VAL A 143 -9.56 -0.59 1.75
CA VAL A 143 -8.55 -1.54 1.28
C VAL A 143 -8.77 -1.86 -0.19
N ALA A 144 -10.00 -2.09 -0.64
CA ALA A 144 -10.30 -2.37 -2.05
C ALA A 144 -9.87 -1.21 -2.97
N MET A 145 -10.14 0.04 -2.59
CA MET A 145 -9.68 1.22 -3.31
C MET A 145 -8.15 1.31 -3.33
N ASN A 146 -7.49 1.05 -2.19
CA ASN A 146 -6.04 1.09 -2.10
C ASN A 146 -5.38 0.00 -2.95
N LEU A 147 -5.99 -1.18 -3.07
CA LEU A 147 -5.56 -2.22 -4.00
C LEU A 147 -5.65 -1.77 -5.46
N ARG A 148 -6.72 -1.06 -5.83
CA ARG A 148 -6.84 -0.45 -7.16
C ARG A 148 -5.75 0.60 -7.40
N ALA A 149 -5.44 1.44 -6.40
CA ALA A 149 -4.36 2.42 -6.49
C ALA A 149 -2.99 1.75 -6.73
N ILE A 150 -2.67 0.72 -5.94
CA ILE A 150 -1.43 -0.06 -6.09
C ILE A 150 -1.38 -0.74 -7.47
N GLY A 151 -2.52 -1.28 -7.91
CA GLY A 151 -2.66 -1.90 -9.23
C GLY A 151 -2.36 -0.93 -10.37
N GLU A 152 -2.75 0.33 -10.23
CA GLU A 152 -2.50 1.37 -11.22
C GLU A 152 -1.01 1.67 -11.32
N TYR A 153 -0.34 1.91 -10.18
CA TYR A 153 1.11 2.08 -10.16
C TYR A 153 1.82 0.89 -10.82
N GLY A 154 1.47 -0.34 -10.46
CA GLY A 154 2.09 -1.53 -11.03
C GLY A 154 1.85 -1.68 -12.53
N THR A 155 0.63 -1.44 -12.99
CA THR A 155 0.24 -1.59 -14.40
C THR A 155 0.99 -0.60 -15.29
N TYR A 156 1.05 0.67 -14.89
CA TYR A 156 1.76 1.71 -15.64
C TYR A 156 3.27 1.54 -15.59
N CYS A 157 3.82 0.94 -14.53
CA CYS A 157 5.23 0.52 -14.49
C CYS A 157 5.51 -0.79 -15.27
N GLY A 158 4.52 -1.38 -15.94
CA GLY A 158 4.69 -2.58 -16.77
C GLY A 158 4.54 -3.93 -16.05
N PHE A 159 4.15 -3.94 -14.78
CA PHE A 159 3.92 -5.16 -14.00
C PHE A 159 2.54 -5.77 -14.28
N ASP A 160 2.48 -7.10 -14.15
CA ASP A 160 1.26 -7.86 -14.42
C ASP A 160 0.52 -8.20 -13.12
N MET A 161 -0.41 -7.33 -12.75
CA MET A 161 -1.19 -7.42 -11.50
C MET A 161 -2.08 -8.67 -11.40
N SER A 162 -2.23 -9.44 -12.49
CA SER A 162 -2.94 -10.72 -12.46
C SER A 162 -2.14 -11.84 -11.79
N LYS A 163 -0.81 -11.70 -11.71
CA LYS A 163 0.08 -12.73 -11.17
C LYS A 163 0.03 -12.76 -9.63
N GLU A 164 0.02 -13.96 -9.06
CA GLU A 164 -0.04 -14.18 -7.61
C GLU A 164 1.07 -13.44 -6.84
N HIS A 165 2.27 -13.34 -7.42
CA HIS A 165 3.38 -12.62 -6.81
C HIS A 165 3.20 -11.11 -6.79
N GLU A 166 2.57 -10.53 -7.81
CA GLU A 166 2.24 -9.10 -7.82
C GLU A 166 1.14 -8.80 -6.82
N ARG A 167 0.14 -9.69 -6.70
CA ARG A 167 -0.89 -9.56 -5.67
C ARG A 167 -0.29 -9.61 -4.26
N LEU A 168 0.64 -10.52 -4.02
CA LEU A 168 1.35 -10.58 -2.74
C LEU A 168 2.18 -9.33 -2.48
N PHE A 169 2.88 -8.81 -3.50
CA PHE A 169 3.62 -7.57 -3.38
C PHE A 169 2.72 -6.39 -3.01
N ALA A 170 1.57 -6.27 -3.66
CA ALA A 170 0.57 -5.26 -3.37
C ALA A 170 -0.02 -5.39 -1.95
N MET A 171 -0.31 -6.61 -1.48
CA MET A 171 -0.73 -6.85 -0.10
C MET A 171 0.30 -6.39 0.93
N ARG A 172 1.59 -6.55 0.62
CA ARG A 172 2.66 -6.09 1.51
C ARG A 172 2.81 -4.57 1.51
N ILE A 173 2.57 -3.90 0.38
CA ILE A 173 2.48 -2.44 0.33
C ILE A 173 1.40 -1.93 1.29
N LEU A 174 0.22 -2.57 1.35
CA LEU A 174 -0.80 -2.25 2.36
C LEU A 174 -0.25 -2.45 3.78
N GLY A 175 0.43 -3.57 4.03
CA GLY A 175 1.07 -3.87 5.30
C GLY A 175 2.03 -2.77 5.77
N VAL A 176 2.96 -2.36 4.90
CA VAL A 176 3.88 -1.23 5.19
C VAL A 176 3.10 0.04 5.51
N SER A 177 2.08 0.35 4.70
CA SER A 177 1.29 1.58 4.83
C SER A 177 0.50 1.65 6.14
N SER A 178 0.06 0.49 6.64
CA SER A 178 -0.64 0.33 7.93
C SER A 178 0.28 0.37 9.17
N SER A 179 1.59 0.53 8.98
CA SER A 179 2.54 0.52 10.10
C SER A 179 2.33 1.74 11.01
N PRO A 180 2.21 1.53 12.34
CA PRO A 180 1.87 2.58 13.29
C PRO A 180 3.04 3.52 13.60
N THR A 181 4.28 3.07 13.39
CA THR A 181 5.50 3.82 13.67
C THR A 181 6.49 3.69 12.52
N ASP A 182 7.48 4.59 12.46
CA ASP A 182 8.56 4.52 11.48
C ASP A 182 9.42 3.27 11.68
N ALA A 183 9.68 2.85 12.93
CA ALA A 183 10.37 1.59 13.21
C ALA A 183 9.61 0.37 12.65
N ALA A 184 8.28 0.32 12.84
CA ALA A 184 7.45 -0.75 12.27
C ALA A 184 7.42 -0.69 10.74
N LYS A 185 7.39 0.52 10.15
CA LYS A 185 7.52 0.73 8.71
C LYS A 185 8.85 0.17 8.19
N GLN A 186 9.96 0.42 8.89
CA GLN A 186 11.28 -0.09 8.50
C GLN A 186 11.36 -1.61 8.51
N VAL A 187 10.84 -2.25 9.57
CA VAL A 187 10.75 -3.72 9.63
C VAL A 187 9.89 -4.25 8.48
N ALA A 188 8.75 -3.64 8.21
CA ALA A 188 7.86 -4.04 7.11
C ALA A 188 8.51 -3.83 5.73
N LEU A 189 9.26 -2.74 5.52
CA LEU A 189 10.02 -2.47 4.30
C LEU A 189 11.16 -3.47 4.09
N ALA A 190 11.88 -3.84 5.15
CA ALA A 190 12.91 -4.87 5.08
C ALA A 190 12.32 -6.23 4.66
N GLN A 191 11.16 -6.60 5.20
CA GLN A 191 10.45 -7.81 4.79
C GLN A 191 9.93 -7.74 3.35
N LEU A 192 9.44 -6.58 2.91
CA LEU A 192 8.99 -6.34 1.54
C LEU A 192 10.14 -6.50 0.53
N THR A 193 11.29 -5.90 0.80
CA THR A 193 12.46 -5.90 -0.10
C THR A 193 13.18 -7.25 -0.15
N LYS A 194 13.34 -7.93 1.00
CA LYS A 194 13.93 -9.28 1.06
C LYS A 194 13.16 -10.28 0.18
N ILE A 195 11.84 -10.25 0.30
CA ILE A 195 10.99 -11.20 -0.42
C ILE A 195 10.81 -10.79 -1.88
N GLY A 196 10.81 -9.50 -2.20
CA GLY A 196 10.92 -9.04 -3.60
C GLY A 196 12.12 -9.65 -4.32
N LYS A 197 13.29 -9.74 -3.65
CA LYS A 197 14.50 -10.38 -4.20
C LYS A 197 14.39 -11.91 -4.32
N GLU A 198 13.78 -12.59 -3.36
CA GLU A 198 13.59 -14.05 -3.38
C GLU A 198 12.53 -14.50 -4.41
N VAL A 199 11.47 -13.70 -4.56
CA VAL A 199 10.42 -13.83 -5.57
C VAL A 199 10.97 -13.64 -6.98
N ALA A 200 11.82 -12.63 -7.19
CA ALA A 200 12.54 -12.42 -8.45
C ALA A 200 13.43 -13.61 -8.82
N LYS A 201 14.00 -14.30 -7.82
CA LYS A 201 14.80 -15.53 -8.01
C LYS A 201 13.97 -16.79 -8.26
N LYS A 202 12.64 -16.71 -8.36
CA LYS A 202 11.69 -17.83 -8.61
C LYS A 202 11.73 -18.99 -7.59
N GLN A 203 12.61 -18.97 -6.59
CA GLN A 203 12.85 -20.10 -5.69
C GLN A 203 11.73 -20.31 -4.66
N THR A 204 11.10 -19.24 -4.18
CA THR A 204 10.04 -19.32 -3.15
C THR A 204 8.69 -19.81 -3.71
N TRP A 205 8.39 -19.54 -4.98
CA TRP A 205 7.06 -19.87 -5.57
C TRP A 205 6.85 -21.35 -5.83
N LYS A 206 7.92 -22.10 -6.12
CA LYS A 206 7.82 -23.56 -6.21
C LYS A 206 7.54 -24.22 -4.86
N GLN A 207 7.88 -23.56 -3.75
CA GLN A 207 7.65 -24.05 -2.38
C GLN A 207 6.34 -23.52 -1.77
N LEU A 208 5.80 -22.40 -2.25
CA LEU A 208 4.51 -21.89 -1.78
C LEU A 208 3.37 -22.65 -2.47
N GLU A 209 3.03 -23.82 -1.92
CA GLU A 209 1.81 -24.54 -2.29
C GLU A 209 0.57 -23.63 -2.13
N ARG A 210 -0.55 -23.96 -2.81
CA ARG A 210 -1.81 -23.21 -2.68
C ARG A 210 -2.22 -22.97 -1.22
N HIS A 211 -1.98 -23.94 -0.33
CA HIS A 211 -2.27 -23.82 1.09
C HIS A 211 -1.39 -22.77 1.80
N GLY A 212 -0.13 -22.63 1.41
CA GLY A 212 0.77 -21.60 1.95
C GLY A 212 0.35 -20.19 1.53
N PHE A 213 -0.11 -20.02 0.29
CA PHE A 213 -0.59 -18.73 -0.21
C PHE A 213 -1.87 -18.27 0.51
N VAL A 214 -2.84 -19.17 0.70
CA VAL A 214 -4.09 -18.85 1.43
C VAL A 214 -3.80 -18.48 2.89
N ARG A 215 -2.89 -19.21 3.57
CA ARG A 215 -2.47 -18.86 4.94
C ARG A 215 -1.84 -17.48 5.00
N LEU A 216 -0.99 -17.15 4.04
CA LEU A 216 -0.37 -15.83 3.97
C LEU A 216 -1.40 -14.71 3.79
N ILE A 217 -2.43 -14.91 2.94
CA ILE A 217 -3.56 -13.98 2.83
C ILE A 217 -4.27 -13.81 4.18
N GLN A 218 -4.54 -14.91 4.88
CA GLN A 218 -5.20 -14.87 6.19
C GLN A 218 -4.39 -14.08 7.22
N GLU A 219 -3.07 -14.29 7.28
CA GLU A 219 -2.18 -13.57 8.18
C GLU A 219 -2.15 -12.07 7.87
N ILE A 220 -2.05 -11.71 6.59
CA ILE A 220 -2.07 -10.31 6.15
C ILE A 220 -3.43 -9.68 6.47
N ALA A 221 -4.54 -10.33 6.13
CA ALA A 221 -5.88 -9.86 6.42
C ALA A 221 -6.11 -9.65 7.93
N LYS A 222 -5.62 -10.57 8.76
CA LYS A 222 -5.70 -10.48 10.22
C LYS A 222 -4.91 -9.28 10.74
N SER A 223 -3.66 -9.12 10.32
CA SER A 223 -2.79 -8.01 10.73
C SER A 223 -3.37 -6.66 10.29
N LEU A 224 -3.78 -6.53 9.03
CA LEU A 224 -4.41 -5.33 8.48
C LEU A 224 -5.72 -5.02 9.19
N GLY A 225 -6.61 -6.00 9.33
CA GLY A 225 -7.91 -5.82 9.96
C GLY A 225 -7.78 -5.31 11.38
N ILE A 226 -6.93 -5.95 12.20
CA ILE A 226 -6.69 -5.49 13.58
C ILE A 226 -6.16 -4.06 13.61
N ARG A 227 -5.14 -3.74 12.80
CA ARG A 227 -4.49 -2.41 12.80
C ARG A 227 -5.44 -1.31 12.34
N LEU A 228 -6.14 -1.53 11.23
CA LEU A 228 -7.05 -0.54 10.65
C LEU A 228 -8.29 -0.35 11.52
N THR A 229 -8.86 -1.43 12.07
CA THR A 229 -10.00 -1.33 13.00
C THR A 229 -9.60 -0.58 14.25
N LYS A 230 -8.43 -0.87 14.85
CA LYS A 230 -7.95 -0.12 16.01
C LYS A 230 -7.74 1.36 15.71
N ALA A 231 -7.14 1.68 14.57
CA ALA A 231 -6.92 3.06 14.15
C ALA A 231 -8.23 3.81 13.88
N LYS A 232 -9.26 3.13 13.35
CA LYS A 232 -10.61 3.69 13.15
C LYS A 232 -11.35 3.90 14.46
N LEU A 233 -11.31 2.92 15.36
CA LEU A 233 -11.92 3.01 16.68
C LEU A 233 -11.27 4.11 17.53
N ALA A 234 -9.96 4.34 17.40
CA ALA A 234 -9.27 5.42 18.08
C ALA A 234 -9.86 6.80 17.75
N GLN A 235 -10.47 6.98 16.57
CA GLN A 235 -11.11 8.24 16.16
C GLN A 235 -12.36 8.56 16.96
N ILE A 236 -12.93 7.57 17.64
CA ILE A 236 -14.12 7.71 18.49
C ILE A 236 -13.72 8.26 19.87
N LEU A 237 -12.46 8.06 20.29
CA LEU A 237 -12.00 8.47 21.62
C LEU A 237 -11.85 10.00 21.69
N PRO A 238 -12.38 10.64 22.76
CA PRO A 238 -12.19 12.07 22.98
C PRO A 238 -10.70 12.37 23.21
N GLY A 239 -10.20 13.46 22.63
CA GLY A 239 -8.79 13.87 22.75
C GLY A 239 -7.85 13.19 21.74
N VAL A 240 -8.30 12.19 20.99
CA VAL A 240 -7.63 11.78 19.75
C VAL A 240 -7.98 12.85 18.72
N GLY A 241 -7.07 13.82 18.56
CA GLY A 241 -7.34 15.13 17.97
C GLY A 241 -8.18 15.12 16.70
N ALA A 242 -8.95 16.20 16.50
CA ALA A 242 -9.81 16.50 15.35
C ALA A 242 -9.11 16.46 13.97
N VAL A 243 -7.84 16.05 13.92
CA VAL A 243 -7.02 15.82 12.72
C VAL A 243 -7.28 14.45 12.10
N ILE A 244 -7.86 13.49 12.84
CA ILE A 244 -8.13 12.12 12.32
C ILE A 244 -9.59 11.93 11.84
N GLY A 245 -10.52 12.81 12.23
CA GLY A 245 -11.92 12.78 11.79
C GLY A 245 -12.08 13.19 10.33
N GLY A 246 -12.28 12.23 9.43
CA GLY A 246 -12.39 12.42 7.96
C GLY A 246 -11.06 12.31 7.20
N GLY A 247 -9.92 12.55 7.87
CA GLY A 247 -8.59 12.53 7.26
C GLY A 247 -7.90 11.17 7.18
N PHE A 248 -8.32 10.17 7.98
CA PHE A 248 -7.61 8.88 8.04
C PHE A 248 -7.60 8.13 6.71
N ASN A 249 -8.73 8.07 6.00
CA ASN A 249 -8.81 7.38 4.71
C ASN A 249 -7.85 8.03 3.71
N ALA A 250 -7.83 9.36 3.64
CA ALA A 250 -6.91 10.13 2.81
C ALA A 250 -5.45 9.94 3.24
N TYR A 251 -5.16 9.91 4.54
CA TYR A 251 -3.83 9.69 5.10
C TYR A 251 -3.29 8.29 4.77
N TYR A 252 -4.06 7.25 5.08
CA TYR A 252 -3.70 5.86 4.79
C TYR A 252 -3.52 5.63 3.29
N THR A 253 -4.43 6.18 2.48
CA THR A 253 -4.33 6.13 1.02
C THR A 253 -3.11 6.89 0.52
N GLY A 254 -2.80 8.04 1.11
CA GLY A 254 -1.60 8.80 0.79
C GLY A 254 -0.31 8.03 1.06
N LYS A 255 -0.20 7.36 2.23
CA LYS A 255 0.93 6.48 2.54
C LYS A 255 1.02 5.29 1.57
N THR A 256 -0.13 4.72 1.21
CA THR A 256 -0.19 3.61 0.26
C THR A 256 0.28 4.01 -1.13
N CYS A 257 -0.21 5.14 -1.66
CA CYS A 257 0.23 5.66 -2.95
C CYS A 257 1.72 6.00 -2.96
N THR A 258 2.24 6.64 -1.90
CA THR A 258 3.68 6.94 -1.79
C THR A 258 4.53 5.67 -1.72
N THR A 259 4.09 4.68 -0.94
CA THR A 259 4.79 3.38 -0.86
C THR A 259 4.78 2.67 -2.21
N ALA A 260 3.62 2.63 -2.90
CA ALA A 260 3.51 2.03 -4.22
C ALA A 260 4.38 2.75 -5.26
N TYR A 261 4.37 4.08 -5.26
CA TYR A 261 5.19 4.92 -6.13
C TYR A 261 6.67 4.57 -6.02
N TYR A 262 7.27 4.64 -4.83
CA TYR A 262 8.69 4.33 -4.66
C TYR A 262 9.02 2.87 -4.96
N MET A 263 8.19 1.94 -4.50
CA MET A 263 8.45 0.51 -4.64
C MET A 263 8.33 0.01 -6.09
N TYR A 264 7.42 0.57 -6.90
CA TYR A 264 7.34 0.22 -8.32
C TYR A 264 8.37 0.94 -9.19
N ARG A 265 8.74 2.19 -8.88
CA ARG A 265 9.88 2.87 -9.53
C ARG A 265 11.17 2.08 -9.35
N GLU A 266 11.45 1.64 -8.13
CA GLU A 266 12.64 0.81 -7.86
C GLU A 266 12.61 -0.47 -8.69
N ARG A 267 11.48 -1.18 -8.68
CA ARG A 267 11.36 -2.44 -9.41
C ARG A 267 11.46 -2.24 -10.92
N PHE A 268 10.92 -1.14 -11.45
CA PHE A 268 11.06 -0.78 -12.85
C PHE A 268 12.54 -0.62 -13.22
N LEU A 269 13.29 0.14 -12.41
CA LEU A 269 14.72 0.36 -12.60
C LEU A 269 15.56 -0.91 -12.47
N LEU A 270 15.11 -1.90 -11.69
CA LEU A 270 15.76 -3.20 -11.55
C LEU A 270 15.48 -4.17 -12.73
N GLU A 271 14.35 -4.01 -13.43
CA GLU A 271 13.92 -4.89 -14.53
C GLU A 271 14.40 -4.39 -15.90
N LYS A 272 14.77 -3.11 -16.00
CA LYS A 272 15.33 -2.45 -17.19
C LYS A 272 16.73 -2.95 -17.55
#